data_AF-A0A3S2UVV4-F1
#
_entry.id   AF-A0A3S2UVV4-F1
#
_cell.length_a   1.000
_cell.length_b   1.000
_cell.length_c   1.000
_cell.angle_alpha   90.00
_cell.angle_beta   90.00
_cell.angle_gamma   90.00
#
_symmetry.space_group_name_H-M   'P 1'
#
loop_
_entity.id
_entity.type
_entity.pdbx_description
1 polymer ?
#
loop_
_entity_poly.entity_id
_entity_poly.type
_entity_poly.pdbx_seq_one_letter_code
_entity_poly.pdbx_strand_id
1 'polypeptide(L)'
;FLTALVPSERACRERGCRHKPLLAVGRQLVLQARRWLPGRDLALVADSGFAALAFLAALSRRGVTIVTRLRLDAALYDPAPPRRP
;
A
#
# COMPACT_ATOMS: atom_id res chain seq x y z
N PHE A 1 -1.26 18.52 -6.22
CA PHE A 1 -0.23 17.46 -6.29
C PHE A 1 0.04 16.98 -4.86
N LEU A 2 0.03 15.67 -4.61
CA LEU A 2 0.27 15.11 -3.26
C LEU A 2 1.65 14.43 -3.26
N THR A 3 2.56 14.95 -2.45
CA THR A 3 3.92 14.42 -2.30
C THR A 3 4.24 14.31 -0.83
N ALA A 4 4.94 13.25 -0.43
CA ALA A 4 5.43 13.10 0.92
C ALA A 4 6.89 12.69 0.92
N LEU A 5 7.63 13.26 1.86
CA LEU A 5 8.98 12.82 2.15
C LEU A 5 8.92 11.54 2.99
N VAL A 6 9.62 10.50 2.53
CA VAL A 6 9.80 9.25 3.25
C VAL A 6 11.27 9.16 3.66
N PRO A 7 11.63 9.66 4.85
CA PRO A 7 13.02 9.63 5.31
C PRO A 7 13.49 8.19 5.51
N SER A 8 14.76 7.94 5.16
CA SER A 8 15.40 6.64 5.38
C SER A 8 15.46 6.32 6.88
N GLU A 9 15.59 5.04 7.21
CA GLU A 9 15.74 4.62 8.61
C GLU A 9 16.93 5.30 9.29
N ARG A 10 18.06 5.40 8.56
CA ARG A 10 19.27 6.10 9.03
C ARG A 10 18.98 7.56 9.35
N ALA A 11 18.35 8.29 8.44
CA ALA A 11 18.04 9.71 8.65
C ALA A 11 17.08 9.91 9.83
N CYS A 12 16.10 9.02 10.02
CA CYS A 12 15.23 9.05 11.19
C CYS A 12 16.01 8.82 12.49
N ARG A 13 16.93 7.84 12.49
CA ARG A 13 17.76 7.51 13.67
C ARG A 13 18.68 8.66 14.07
N GLU A 14 19.36 9.29 13.11
CA GLU A 14 20.22 10.47 13.34
C GLU A 14 19.44 11.64 13.94
N ARG A 15 18.13 11.75 13.63
CA ARG A 15 17.24 12.79 14.15
C ARG A 15 16.46 12.39 15.40
N GLY A 16 16.72 11.21 15.98
CA GLY A 16 15.97 10.69 17.14
C GLY A 16 14.48 10.43 16.87
N CYS A 17 14.09 10.27 15.61
CA CYS A 17 12.70 10.09 15.20
C CYS A 17 12.37 8.63 14.90
N ARG A 18 11.11 8.22 15.14
CA ARG A 18 10.63 6.89 14.75
C ARG A 18 10.54 6.77 13.23
N HIS A 19 11.25 5.80 12.65
CA HIS A 19 11.14 5.48 11.23
C HIS A 19 9.76 4.87 10.89
N LYS A 20 9.20 5.31 9.76
CA LYS A 20 8.00 4.71 9.18
C LYS A 20 8.36 4.05 7.84
N PRO A 21 8.07 2.76 7.67
CA PRO A 21 8.29 2.08 6.39
C PRO A 21 7.51 2.75 5.24
N LEU A 22 8.05 2.66 4.02
CA LEU A 22 7.44 3.21 2.81
C LEU A 22 5.95 2.86 2.67
N LEU A 23 5.61 1.58 2.85
CA LEU A 23 4.23 1.10 2.76
C LEU A 23 3.29 1.70 3.82
N ALA A 24 3.82 2.03 5.00
CA ALA A 24 3.03 2.68 6.05
C ALA A 24 2.70 4.13 5.67
N VAL A 25 3.68 4.88 5.14
CA VAL A 25 3.45 6.24 4.65
C VAL A 25 2.53 6.23 3.42
N GLY A 26 2.79 5.35 2.45
CA GLY A 26 1.93 5.19 1.27
C GLY A 26 0.48 4.88 1.63
N ARG A 27 0.25 4.03 2.65
CA ARG A 27 -1.11 3.72 3.11
C ARG A 27 -1.79 4.97 3.67
N GLN A 28 -1.07 5.78 4.44
CA GLN A 28 -1.60 7.04 4.97
C GLN A 28 -1.98 8.00 3.85
N LEU A 29 -1.13 8.15 2.82
CA LEU A 29 -1.41 9.02 1.68
C LEU A 29 -2.65 8.59 0.91
N VAL A 30 -2.78 7.29 0.61
CA VAL A 30 -3.92 6.78 -0.15
C VAL A 30 -5.21 6.93 0.65
N LEU A 31 -5.20 6.65 1.96
CA LEU A 31 -6.37 6.85 2.81
C LEU A 31 -6.73 8.33 2.96
N GLN A 32 -5.74 9.22 3.00
CA GLN A 32 -5.97 10.65 3.02
C GLN A 32 -6.62 11.13 1.72
N ALA A 33 -6.13 10.67 0.57
CA ALA A 33 -6.74 10.94 -0.74
C ALA A 33 -8.17 10.39 -0.82
N ARG A 34 -8.40 9.17 -0.33
CA ARG A 34 -9.75 8.56 -0.28
C ARG A 34 -10.71 9.39 0.56
N ARG A 35 -10.25 9.96 1.68
CA ARG A 35 -11.06 10.85 2.53
C ARG A 35 -11.39 12.17 1.83
N TRP A 36 -10.47 12.71 1.04
CA TRP A 36 -10.67 13.97 0.31
C TRP A 36 -11.57 13.84 -0.92
N LEU A 37 -11.73 12.62 -1.44
CA LEU A 37 -12.52 12.34 -2.65
C LEU A 37 -13.72 11.42 -2.31
N PRO A 38 -14.68 11.89 -1.47
CA PRO A 38 -15.85 11.10 -1.14
C PRO A 38 -16.68 10.82 -2.41
N GLY A 39 -17.25 9.61 -2.51
CA GLY A 39 -18.11 9.21 -3.63
C GLY A 39 -17.42 8.98 -4.97
N ARG A 40 -16.09 9.16 -5.06
CA ARG A 40 -15.31 8.83 -6.26
C ARG A 40 -14.60 7.49 -6.11
N ASP A 41 -14.49 6.77 -7.22
CA ASP A 41 -13.62 5.60 -7.29
C ASP A 41 -12.15 6.05 -7.30
N LEU A 42 -11.31 5.32 -6.57
CA LEU A 42 -9.88 5.61 -6.48
C LEU A 42 -9.07 4.43 -6.99
N ALA A 43 -8.33 4.66 -8.07
CA ALA A 43 -7.36 3.73 -8.61
C ALA A 43 -5.94 4.14 -8.22
N LEU A 44 -5.21 3.25 -7.55
CA LEU A 44 -3.79 3.41 -7.23
C LEU A 44 -2.96 2.59 -8.23
N VAL A 45 -2.09 3.26 -8.97
CA VAL A 45 -1.08 2.61 -9.83
C VAL A 45 0.29 2.78 -9.19
N ALA A 46 0.98 1.67 -8.91
CA ALA A 46 2.28 1.69 -8.25
C ALA A 46 3.22 0.60 -8.79
N ASP A 47 4.50 0.70 -8.48
CA ASP A 47 5.50 -0.31 -8.85
C ASP A 47 5.46 -1.56 -7.94
N SER A 48 6.36 -2.51 -8.18
CA SER A 48 6.48 -3.76 -7.44
C SER A 48 6.88 -3.59 -5.97
N GLY A 49 7.44 -2.43 -5.58
CA GLY A 49 7.72 -2.09 -4.19
C GLY A 49 6.45 -1.94 -3.34
N PHE A 50 5.29 -1.73 -3.98
CA PHE A 50 3.98 -1.65 -3.33
C PHE A 50 3.17 -2.95 -3.38
N ALA A 51 3.70 -4.01 -4.01
CA ALA A 51 3.02 -5.30 -4.16
C ALA A 51 3.08 -6.18 -2.89
N ALA A 52 2.97 -5.58 -1.71
CA ALA A 52 2.92 -6.30 -0.44
C ALA A 52 1.48 -6.65 -0.07
N LEU A 53 1.20 -7.94 0.15
CA LEU A 53 -0.16 -8.45 0.38
C LEU A 53 -0.90 -7.72 1.51
N ALA A 54 -0.23 -7.45 2.64
CA ALA A 54 -0.84 -6.72 3.75
C ALA A 54 -1.24 -5.27 3.38
N PHE A 55 -0.45 -4.61 2.53
CA PHE A 55 -0.74 -3.27 2.02
C PHE A 55 -1.92 -3.29 1.05
N LEU A 56 -1.90 -4.20 0.08
CA LEU A 56 -2.96 -4.39 -0.91
C LEU A 56 -4.30 -4.73 -0.24
N ALA A 57 -4.30 -5.68 0.70
CA ALA A 57 -5.50 -6.07 1.44
C ALA A 57 -6.05 -4.91 2.28
N ALA A 58 -5.19 -4.11 2.90
CA ALA A 58 -5.61 -2.98 3.73
C ALA A 58 -6.33 -1.88 2.94
N LEU A 59 -5.84 -1.59 1.73
CA LEU A 59 -6.42 -0.56 0.86
C LEU A 59 -7.63 -1.07 0.07
N SER A 60 -7.61 -2.32 -0.38
CA SER A 60 -8.77 -2.93 -1.07
C SER A 60 -10.01 -2.95 -0.18
N ARG A 61 -9.84 -3.27 1.12
CA ARG A 61 -10.92 -3.17 2.13
C ARG A 61 -11.48 -1.76 2.35
N ARG A 62 -10.83 -0.73 1.81
CA ARG A 62 -11.25 0.67 1.87
C ARG A 62 -11.81 1.18 0.53
N GLY A 63 -12.09 0.28 -0.41
CA GLY A 63 -12.67 0.60 -1.71
C GLY A 63 -11.68 1.31 -2.63
N VAL A 64 -10.41 0.94 -2.56
CA VAL A 64 -9.36 1.41 -3.48
C VAL A 64 -9.02 0.27 -4.43
N THR A 65 -9.12 0.52 -5.74
CA THR A 65 -8.64 -0.40 -6.78
C THR A 65 -7.13 -0.21 -6.93
N ILE A 66 -6.36 -1.28 -6.95
CA ILE A 66 -4.90 -1.19 -6.90
C ILE A 66 -4.32 -2.00 -8.05
N VAL A 67 -3.43 -1.38 -8.81
CA VAL A 67 -2.67 -2.01 -9.89
C VAL A 67 -1.18 -1.87 -9.55
N THR A 68 -0.52 -3.00 -9.35
CA THR A 68 0.94 -3.06 -9.14
C THR A 68 1.57 -4.06 -10.09
N ARG A 69 2.83 -3.82 -10.46
CA ARG A 69 3.65 -4.87 -11.07
C ARG A 69 3.80 -6.05 -10.10
N LEU A 70 3.70 -7.27 -10.61
CA LEU A 70 4.06 -8.45 -9.82
C LEU A 70 5.53 -8.40 -9.41
N ARG A 71 5.84 -8.95 -8.24
CA ARG A 71 7.22 -9.15 -7.83
C ARG A 71 7.73 -10.45 -8.44
N LEU A 72 9.03 -10.51 -8.73
CA LEU A 72 9.66 -11.73 -9.25
C LEU A 72 9.57 -12.91 -8.28
N ASP A 73 9.46 -12.63 -6.98
CA ASP A 73 9.29 -13.62 -5.90
C ASP A 73 7.82 -13.91 -5.56
N ALA A 74 6.86 -13.47 -6.40
CA ALA A 74 5.46 -13.78 -6.18
C ALA A 74 5.19 -15.27 -6.47
N ALA A 75 4.70 -15.98 -5.45
CA ALA A 75 4.17 -17.33 -5.64
C ALA A 75 2.68 -17.23 -6.03
N LEU A 76 2.39 -17.55 -7.29
CA LEU A 76 1.03 -17.65 -7.81
C LEU A 76 0.52 -19.07 -7.61
N TYR A 77 -0.61 -19.21 -6.94
CA TYR A 77 -1.27 -20.48 -6.68
C TYR A 77 -2.66 -20.47 -7.32
N ASP A 78 -3.18 -21.66 -7.61
CA ASP A 78 -4.60 -21.81 -7.91
C ASP A 78 -5.45 -21.33 -6.72
N PRO A 79 -6.68 -20.84 -6.97
CA PRO A 79 -7.59 -20.47 -5.90
C PRO A 79 -7.78 -21.63 -4.91
N ALA A 80 -7.78 -21.33 -3.61
CA ALA A 80 -8.07 -22.33 -2.60
C ALA A 80 -9.45 -22.96 -2.88
N PRO A 81 -9.60 -24.29 -2.75
CA PRO A 81 -10.88 -24.94 -2.93
C PRO A 81 -11.93 -24.35 -1.96
N PRO A 82 -13.24 -24.39 -2.32
CA PRO A 82 -14.29 -23.87 -1.47
C PRO A 82 -14.19 -24.44 -0.05
N ARG A 83 -14.33 -23.59 0.98
CA ARG A 83 -14.37 -24.07 2.36
C ARG A 83 -15.59 -24.97 2.54
N ARG A 84 -15.38 -26.18 3.08
CA ARG A 84 -16.47 -27.04 3.52
C ARG A 84 -17.13 -26.41 4.76
N PRO A 85 -18.46 -26.53 4.89
CA PRO A 85 -19.19 -26.03 6.07
C PRO A 85 -18.71 -26.69 7.37
#